data_AF-A0A672NGI9-F1
#
_entry.id   AF-A0A672NGI9-F1
#
_cell.length_a   1.000
_cell.length_b   1.000
_cell.length_c   1.000
_cell.angle_alpha   90.00
_cell.angle_beta   90.00
_cell.angle_gamma   90.00
#
_symmetry.space_group_name_H-M   'P 1'
#
loop_
_entity.id
_entity.type
_entity.pdbx_description
1 polymer ?
#
loop_
_entity_poly.entity_id
_entity_poly.type
_entity_poly.pdbx_seq_one_letter_code
_entity_poly.pdbx_strand_id
1 'polypeptide(L)'
;KKKLRRERLADNVTPLWRMSYEEQSNILLEMTKQLFPPPSIVASPVSDGYHNKSTFSVNRGVDGNPKTAGFYIGNGKTDNIDCVQGDHLLNMSSKHKMIARHYEDFIRPRAVCQLDSLYFQETTMTRCSHEQSPYQLLHGQSHIFEEVLGFGEVVLIFQFLSGKAEVVLPNLMATLNCDGGLTAGLNPSRAAIRRLVYISRKPDGEAMRNFRGLCCSSDYKTPTIAVPVDLFPHTPHCELVLVFER
;
A
#
# COMPACT_ATOMS: atom_id res chain seq x y z
N LYS A 1 -11.19 -9.15 25.76
CA LYS A 1 -11.71 -8.10 24.85
C LYS A 1 -10.62 -7.47 23.96
N LYS A 2 -9.53 -6.89 24.53
CA LYS A 2 -8.42 -6.27 23.76
C LYS A 2 -7.74 -7.21 22.74
N LYS A 3 -7.36 -8.43 23.14
CA LYS A 3 -6.77 -9.45 22.25
C LYS A 3 -7.66 -9.76 21.05
N LEU A 4 -8.95 -10.03 21.31
CA LEU A 4 -9.95 -10.29 20.27
C LEU A 4 -10.10 -9.13 19.26
N ARG A 5 -10.08 -7.87 19.73
CA ARG A 5 -10.15 -6.69 18.83
C ARG A 5 -8.90 -6.53 17.98
N ARG A 6 -7.71 -6.85 18.52
CA ARG A 6 -6.44 -6.84 17.77
C ARG A 6 -6.42 -7.90 16.68
N GLU A 7 -6.80 -9.13 17.03
CA GLU A 7 -6.90 -10.23 16.05
C GLU A 7 -7.92 -9.89 14.96
N ARG A 8 -9.10 -9.37 15.32
CA ARG A 8 -10.09 -8.91 14.34
C ARG A 8 -9.56 -7.79 13.44
N LEU A 9 -8.72 -6.89 13.94
CA LEU A 9 -8.07 -5.89 13.11
C LEU A 9 -7.11 -6.53 12.11
N ALA A 10 -6.29 -7.49 12.55
CA ALA A 10 -5.38 -8.21 11.67
C ALA A 10 -6.16 -9.03 10.62
N ASP A 11 -7.27 -9.67 11.01
CA ASP A 11 -8.15 -10.42 10.10
C ASP A 11 -8.76 -9.53 9.01
N ASN A 12 -9.05 -8.26 9.33
CA ASN A 12 -9.61 -7.31 8.38
C ASN A 12 -8.55 -6.70 7.44
N VAL A 13 -7.36 -6.38 7.96
CA VAL A 13 -6.33 -5.62 7.22
C VAL A 13 -5.37 -6.54 6.49
N THR A 14 -5.06 -7.69 7.08
CA THR A 14 -4.12 -8.69 6.58
C THR A 14 -4.73 -10.09 6.72
N PRO A 15 -5.83 -10.44 6.02
CA PRO A 15 -6.60 -11.67 6.27
C PRO A 15 -5.78 -12.98 6.26
N LEU A 16 -4.66 -13.02 5.55
CA LEU A 16 -3.79 -14.20 5.42
C LEU A 16 -2.61 -14.20 6.41
N TRP A 17 -2.58 -13.30 7.39
CA TRP A 17 -1.45 -13.11 8.32
C TRP A 17 -1.05 -14.32 9.18
N ARG A 18 -1.89 -15.37 9.22
CA ARG A 18 -1.60 -16.63 9.93
C ARG A 18 -1.05 -17.73 9.01
N MET A 19 -0.93 -17.47 7.72
CA MET A 19 -0.43 -18.41 6.72
C MET A 19 1.03 -18.12 6.40
N SER A 20 1.78 -19.18 6.10
CA SER A 20 3.11 -19.04 5.51
C SER A 20 3.05 -18.34 4.15
N TYR A 21 4.14 -17.72 3.74
CA TYR A 21 4.20 -17.03 2.45
C TYR A 21 3.98 -17.97 1.25
N GLU A 22 4.38 -19.24 1.38
CA GLU A 22 4.13 -20.28 0.38
C GLU A 22 2.64 -20.59 0.23
N GLU A 23 1.93 -20.78 1.34
CA GLU A 23 0.47 -20.97 1.34
C GLU A 23 -0.25 -19.77 0.72
N GLN A 24 0.18 -18.55 1.06
CA GLN A 24 -0.34 -17.32 0.47
C GLN A 24 -0.13 -17.30 -1.06
N SER A 25 1.08 -17.61 -1.52
CA SER A 25 1.43 -17.65 -2.94
C SER A 25 0.60 -18.66 -3.71
N ASN A 26 0.34 -19.84 -3.12
CA ASN A 26 -0.52 -20.87 -3.71
C ASN A 26 -1.98 -20.40 -3.86
N ILE A 27 -2.51 -19.67 -2.89
CA ILE A 27 -3.85 -19.07 -2.97
C ILE A 27 -3.91 -18.07 -4.12
N LEU A 28 -2.94 -17.15 -4.21
CA LEU A 28 -2.90 -16.13 -5.27
C LEU A 28 -2.74 -16.78 -6.67
N LEU A 29 -1.94 -17.83 -6.77
CA LEU A 29 -1.78 -18.59 -8.01
C LEU A 29 -3.10 -19.25 -8.41
N GLU A 30 -3.81 -19.91 -7.50
CA GLU A 30 -5.10 -20.55 -7.77
C GLU A 30 -6.16 -19.54 -8.23
N MET A 31 -6.20 -18.36 -7.62
CA MET A 31 -7.10 -17.27 -8.02
C MET A 31 -6.81 -16.74 -9.44
N THR A 32 -5.57 -16.86 -9.91
CA THR A 32 -5.14 -16.34 -11.21
C THR A 32 -5.17 -17.40 -12.32
N LYS A 33 -5.12 -18.70 -11.97
CA LYS A 33 -5.25 -19.85 -12.90
C LYS A 33 -6.50 -19.81 -13.78
N GLN A 34 -7.59 -19.25 -13.27
CA GLN A 34 -8.86 -19.18 -14.02
C GLN A 34 -8.81 -18.25 -15.23
N LEU A 35 -7.81 -17.38 -15.32
CA LEU A 35 -7.70 -16.35 -16.36
C LEU A 35 -6.62 -16.65 -17.38
N PHE A 36 -5.57 -17.32 -16.91
CA PHE A 36 -4.43 -17.78 -17.68
C PHE A 36 -3.78 -18.89 -16.84
N PRO A 37 -3.03 -19.85 -17.39
CA PRO A 37 -2.17 -20.73 -16.60
C PRO A 37 -0.80 -20.07 -16.40
N PRO A 38 -0.59 -19.16 -15.41
CA PRO A 38 0.73 -18.60 -15.16
C PRO A 38 1.67 -19.69 -14.63
N PRO A 39 2.94 -19.71 -15.06
CA PRO A 39 3.92 -20.67 -14.55
C PRO A 39 4.28 -20.42 -13.08
N SER A 40 4.24 -19.16 -12.63
CA SER A 40 4.60 -18.76 -11.26
C SER A 40 4.10 -17.34 -10.94
N ILE A 41 4.05 -17.00 -9.65
CA ILE A 41 3.84 -15.64 -9.14
C ILE A 41 5.18 -14.95 -8.87
N VAL A 42 5.28 -13.66 -9.20
CA VAL A 42 6.40 -12.81 -8.77
C VAL A 42 6.18 -12.45 -7.31
N ALA A 43 7.04 -12.99 -6.46
CA ALA A 43 7.00 -12.77 -5.03
C ALA A 43 7.33 -11.32 -4.67
N SER A 44 6.81 -10.90 -3.53
CA SER A 44 7.19 -9.64 -2.89
C SER A 44 8.63 -9.68 -2.41
N PRO A 45 9.43 -8.62 -2.61
CA PRO A 45 10.81 -8.55 -2.08
C PRO A 45 10.83 -8.47 -0.55
N VAL A 46 9.73 -8.04 0.07
CA VAL A 46 9.55 -7.95 1.52
C VAL A 46 8.10 -8.32 1.88
N SER A 47 7.92 -9.23 2.83
CA SER A 47 6.59 -9.66 3.30
C SER A 47 5.98 -8.72 4.34
N ASP A 48 6.82 -8.13 5.20
CA ASP A 48 6.41 -7.41 6.40
C ASP A 48 6.90 -5.96 6.37
N GLY A 49 6.21 -5.07 7.07
CA GLY A 49 6.63 -3.68 7.23
C GLY A 49 6.59 -2.85 5.95
N TYR A 50 5.92 -3.34 4.91
CA TYR A 50 6.07 -2.82 3.57
C TYR A 50 5.20 -1.61 3.22
N HIS A 51 4.22 -1.26 4.05
CA HIS A 51 3.44 -0.05 3.84
C HIS A 51 4.33 1.19 3.97
N ASN A 52 4.42 1.95 2.88
CA ASN A 52 5.05 3.27 2.84
C ASN A 52 4.09 4.42 3.18
N LYS A 53 2.80 4.12 3.35
CA LYS A 53 1.79 5.05 3.89
C LYS A 53 0.85 4.35 4.87
N SER A 54 0.60 5.01 5.99
CA SER A 54 -0.40 4.61 6.97
C SER A 54 -1.23 5.81 7.39
N THR A 55 -2.55 5.63 7.48
CA THR A 55 -3.48 6.63 7.99
C THR A 55 -4.03 6.14 9.31
N PHE A 56 -3.93 6.96 10.36
CA PHE A 56 -4.41 6.64 11.70
C PHE A 56 -5.62 7.52 12.05
N SER A 57 -6.55 6.94 12.79
CA SER A 57 -7.67 7.62 13.40
C SER A 57 -7.40 7.83 14.90
N VAL A 58 -7.97 8.88 15.49
CA VAL A 58 -7.92 9.12 16.94
C VAL A 58 -9.32 9.03 17.50
N ASN A 59 -9.56 8.10 18.42
CA ASN A 59 -10.87 7.96 19.08
C ASN A 59 -10.77 7.11 20.35
N ARG A 60 -11.92 6.79 20.95
CA ARG A 60 -12.07 5.90 22.10
C ARG A 60 -11.46 4.53 21.82
N GLY A 61 -10.49 4.15 22.64
CA GLY A 61 -9.82 2.87 22.60
C GLY A 61 -10.65 1.76 23.25
N VAL A 62 -10.19 0.52 23.07
CA VAL A 62 -10.75 -0.68 23.72
C VAL A 62 -10.67 -0.66 25.25
N ASP A 63 -9.83 0.21 25.80
CA ASP A 63 -9.66 0.51 27.23
C ASP A 63 -10.58 1.65 27.72
N GLY A 64 -11.37 2.25 26.82
CA GLY A 64 -12.23 3.39 27.11
C GLY A 64 -11.54 4.75 27.03
N ASN A 65 -10.23 4.80 26.75
CA ASN A 65 -9.50 6.06 26.65
C ASN A 65 -9.89 6.81 25.36
N PRO A 66 -10.39 8.06 25.42
CA PRO A 66 -10.87 8.79 24.24
C PRO A 66 -9.77 9.15 23.23
N LYS A 67 -8.51 8.97 23.59
CA LYS A 67 -7.33 9.39 22.83
C LYS A 67 -6.46 8.20 22.52
N THR A 68 -6.94 7.31 21.66
CA THR A 68 -6.16 6.17 21.13
C THR A 68 -5.91 6.41 19.65
N ALA A 69 -4.66 6.29 19.21
CA ALA A 69 -4.29 6.42 17.80
C ALA A 69 -4.20 5.03 17.16
N GLY A 70 -5.00 4.79 16.13
CA GLY A 70 -5.10 3.45 15.54
C GLY A 70 -6.14 3.35 14.44
N PHE A 71 -6.77 2.18 14.35
CA PHE A 71 -7.72 1.83 13.30
C PHE A 71 -9.09 1.52 13.91
N TYR A 72 -10.14 1.87 13.18
CA TYR A 72 -11.49 1.57 13.61
C TYR A 72 -11.83 0.10 13.43
N ILE A 73 -12.37 -0.50 14.50
CA ILE A 73 -12.96 -1.83 14.48
C ILE A 73 -14.35 -1.77 15.09
N GLY A 74 -15.35 -2.16 14.30
CA GLY A 74 -16.73 -2.12 14.74
C GLY A 74 -17.72 -1.84 13.63
N ASN A 75 -18.95 -1.52 14.03
CA ASN A 75 -20.02 -1.11 13.12
C ASN A 75 -20.48 0.29 13.51
N GLY A 76 -20.30 1.26 12.60
CA GLY A 76 -20.72 2.64 12.82
C GLY A 76 -22.22 2.84 12.93
N LYS A 77 -23.04 1.91 12.41
CA LYS A 77 -24.50 2.00 12.52
C LYS A 77 -25.02 1.71 13.92
N THR A 78 -24.24 1.00 14.75
CA THR A 78 -24.63 0.60 16.11
C THR A 78 -23.80 1.32 17.18
N ASP A 79 -23.10 2.40 16.81
CA ASP A 79 -22.17 3.16 17.66
C ASP A 79 -21.18 2.28 18.47
N ASN A 80 -20.79 1.14 17.90
CA ASN A 80 -19.88 0.18 18.54
C ASN A 80 -18.58 0.14 17.75
N ILE A 81 -17.89 1.29 17.72
CA ILE A 81 -16.57 1.45 17.10
C ILE A 81 -15.55 1.63 18.22
N ASP A 82 -14.56 0.73 18.26
CA ASP A 82 -13.36 0.91 19.07
C ASP A 82 -12.20 1.33 18.15
N CYS A 83 -11.34 2.24 18.62
CA CYS A 83 -10.03 2.49 18.02
C CYS A 83 -9.00 1.51 18.57
N VAL A 84 -8.26 0.85 17.68
CA VAL A 84 -7.31 -0.21 18.01
C VAL A 84 -5.94 0.12 17.44
N GLN A 85 -4.92 0.19 18.31
CA GLN A 85 -3.53 0.34 17.90
C GLN A 85 -3.12 -0.77 16.93
N GLY A 86 -2.38 -0.41 15.87
CA GLY A 86 -1.97 -1.34 14.82
C GLY A 86 -0.55 -1.91 14.97
N ASP A 87 0.05 -1.85 16.15
CA ASP A 87 1.44 -2.30 16.40
C ASP A 87 1.74 -3.73 15.96
N HIS A 88 0.72 -4.60 16.04
CA HIS A 88 0.81 -6.01 15.66
C HIS A 88 0.59 -6.26 14.17
N LEU A 89 0.22 -5.24 13.38
CA LEU A 89 -0.02 -5.43 11.96
C LEU A 89 1.31 -5.69 11.24
N LEU A 90 1.36 -6.83 10.52
CA LEU A 90 2.57 -7.29 9.83
C LEU A 90 2.92 -6.39 8.65
N ASN A 91 1.93 -5.84 7.95
CA ASN A 91 2.14 -4.98 6.78
C ASN A 91 2.66 -3.57 7.11
N MET A 92 2.59 -3.13 8.37
CA MET A 92 2.95 -1.78 8.78
C MET A 92 4.41 -1.66 9.21
N SER A 93 5.12 -0.66 8.69
CA SER A 93 6.53 -0.40 9.04
C SER A 93 6.69 -0.05 10.53
N SER A 94 7.88 -0.35 11.09
CA SER A 94 8.23 0.03 12.46
C SER A 94 8.15 1.54 12.69
N LYS A 95 8.57 2.33 11.69
CA LYS A 95 8.49 3.80 11.73
C LYS A 95 7.05 4.29 11.90
N HIS A 96 6.09 3.74 11.15
CA HIS A 96 4.69 4.15 11.29
C HIS A 96 4.09 3.74 12.65
N LYS A 97 4.47 2.56 13.16
CA LYS A 97 4.08 2.12 14.51
C LYS A 97 4.60 3.09 15.57
N MET A 98 5.87 3.51 15.45
CA MET A 98 6.46 4.51 16.35
C MET A 98 5.73 5.84 16.26
N ILE A 99 5.48 6.37 15.06
CA ILE A 99 4.76 7.64 14.88
C ILE A 99 3.39 7.60 15.57
N ALA A 100 2.61 6.53 15.37
CA ALA A 100 1.29 6.39 15.99
C ALA A 100 1.38 6.35 17.53
N ARG A 101 2.37 5.65 18.10
CA ARG A 101 2.60 5.61 19.55
C ARG A 101 2.97 6.97 20.11
N HIS A 102 3.95 7.65 19.52
CA HIS A 102 4.39 8.95 20.01
C HIS A 102 3.27 9.99 19.86
N TYR A 103 2.48 9.91 18.80
CA TYR A 103 1.31 10.77 18.65
C TYR A 103 0.25 10.49 19.74
N GLU A 104 -0.05 9.22 20.02
CA GLU A 104 -0.96 8.83 21.10
C GLU A 104 -0.48 9.31 22.48
N ASP A 105 0.81 9.13 22.74
CA ASP A 105 1.46 9.59 23.96
C ASP A 105 1.35 11.12 24.08
N PHE A 106 1.69 11.87 23.03
CA PHE A 106 1.61 13.32 23.00
C PHE A 106 0.20 13.85 23.33
N ILE A 107 -0.85 13.26 22.74
CA ILE A 107 -2.22 13.72 22.98
C ILE A 107 -2.74 13.31 24.37
N ARG A 108 -2.13 12.32 25.03
CA ARG A 108 -2.49 11.89 26.37
C ARG A 108 -1.78 12.77 27.40
N PRO A 109 -2.50 13.39 28.35
CA PRO A 109 -1.99 14.44 29.24
C PRO A 109 -0.91 14.03 30.27
N ARG A 110 -0.22 12.89 30.07
CA ARG A 110 0.80 12.36 30.98
C ARG A 110 2.05 11.78 30.29
N ALA A 111 2.19 11.83 28.97
CA ALA A 111 3.36 11.23 28.32
C ALA A 111 4.44 12.28 28.02
N VAL A 112 5.67 11.97 28.42
CA VAL A 112 6.88 12.67 27.96
C VAL A 112 7.33 11.96 26.69
N CYS A 113 7.05 12.53 25.52
CA CYS A 113 7.56 12.01 24.24
C CYS A 113 8.96 12.55 23.98
N GLN A 114 9.89 11.67 23.59
CA GLN A 114 11.16 12.07 22.97
C GLN A 114 10.94 12.13 21.45
N LEU A 115 10.48 13.26 20.93
CA LEU A 115 10.34 13.53 19.50
C LEU A 115 11.29 14.66 19.11
N ASP A 116 12.06 14.48 18.04
CA ASP A 116 12.96 15.54 17.54
C ASP A 116 12.19 16.71 16.93
N SER A 117 11.09 16.42 16.21
CA SER A 117 10.16 17.39 15.61
C SER A 117 8.77 16.77 15.43
N LEU A 118 7.71 17.53 15.70
CA LEU A 118 6.32 17.17 15.42
C LEU A 118 5.64 18.30 14.66
N TYR A 119 5.13 17.98 13.48
CA TYR A 119 4.34 18.90 12.67
C TYR A 119 2.88 18.48 12.64
N PHE A 120 1.99 19.46 12.66
CA PHE A 120 0.55 19.27 12.58
C PHE A 120 -0.02 20.09 11.43
N GLN A 121 -0.86 19.43 10.63
CA GLN A 121 -1.61 20.07 9.56
C GLN A 121 -3.09 19.87 9.86
N GLU A 122 -3.76 20.92 10.31
CA GLU A 122 -5.19 20.85 10.57
C GLU A 122 -5.95 20.82 9.25
N THR A 123 -6.70 19.75 8.98
CA THR A 123 -7.55 19.70 7.79
C THR A 123 -8.79 18.86 8.04
N THR A 124 -9.92 19.33 7.51
CA THR A 124 -11.18 18.57 7.48
C THR A 124 -11.27 17.67 6.24
N MET A 125 -10.27 17.69 5.35
CA MET A 125 -10.23 16.94 4.10
C MET A 125 -9.17 15.83 4.13
N THR A 126 -9.41 14.72 3.42
CA THR A 126 -8.46 13.59 3.34
C THR A 126 -7.21 13.88 2.50
N ARG A 127 -7.20 14.98 1.75
CA ARG A 127 -6.05 15.51 1.00
C ARG A 127 -6.07 17.04 1.11
N CYS A 128 -4.90 17.63 1.35
CA CYS A 128 -4.72 19.06 1.58
C CYS A 128 -3.30 19.45 1.13
N SER A 129 -3.15 20.53 0.36
CA SER A 129 -1.82 21.06 0.04
C SER A 129 -1.26 21.89 1.20
N HIS A 130 0.05 22.14 1.20
CA HIS A 130 0.67 23.00 2.21
C HIS A 130 0.16 24.45 2.14
N GLU A 131 -0.16 24.95 0.95
CA GLU A 131 -0.72 26.30 0.77
C GLU A 131 -2.13 26.40 1.37
N GLN A 132 -2.89 25.31 1.36
CA GLN A 132 -4.26 25.26 1.87
C GLN A 132 -4.32 25.05 3.39
N SER A 133 -3.39 24.26 3.94
CA SER A 133 -3.19 24.14 5.38
C SER A 133 -1.70 23.98 5.64
N PRO A 134 -1.02 25.03 6.15
CA PRO A 134 0.40 24.97 6.43
C PRO A 134 0.71 23.97 7.56
N TYR A 135 1.86 23.31 7.47
CA TYR A 135 2.36 22.51 8.59
C TYR A 135 2.78 23.44 9.74
N GLN A 136 2.25 23.20 10.92
CA GLN A 136 2.60 23.90 12.15
C GLN A 136 3.54 23.03 12.99
N LEU A 137 4.71 23.56 13.34
CA LEU A 137 5.61 22.89 14.28
C LEU A 137 4.99 22.94 15.68
N LEU A 138 4.58 21.79 16.20
CA LEU A 138 4.04 21.66 17.56
C LEU A 138 5.11 21.33 18.60
N HIS A 139 6.21 20.68 18.20
CA HIS A 139 7.29 20.28 19.10
C HIS A 139 8.60 20.11 18.33
N GLY A 140 9.74 20.39 18.97
CA GLY A 140 11.06 20.03 18.43
C GLY A 140 11.68 21.04 17.44
N GLN A 141 12.61 20.59 16.60
CA GLN A 141 13.37 21.44 15.67
C GLN A 141 12.57 21.71 14.39
N SER A 142 12.73 22.88 13.79
CA SER A 142 12.08 23.17 12.50
C SER A 142 12.70 22.39 11.33
N HIS A 143 13.92 21.87 11.49
CA HIS A 143 14.61 21.15 10.44
C HIS A 143 15.41 20.02 11.09
N ILE A 144 15.32 18.82 10.50
CA ILE A 144 16.15 17.67 10.87
C ILE A 144 17.17 17.51 9.73
N PHE A 145 18.44 17.47 10.11
CA PHE A 145 19.55 17.33 9.18
C PHE A 145 20.06 15.89 9.25
N GLU A 146 20.18 15.21 8.10
CA GLU A 146 20.94 13.96 8.00
C GLU A 146 22.07 14.13 6.99
N GLU A 147 23.23 13.54 7.30
CA GLU A 147 24.35 13.45 6.38
C GLU A 147 24.16 12.23 5.47
N VAL A 148 23.96 12.47 4.16
CA VAL A 148 23.84 11.40 3.17
C VAL A 148 25.15 11.31 2.37
N LEU A 149 25.87 10.21 2.56
CA LEU A 149 26.98 9.77 1.69
C LEU A 149 28.09 10.82 1.46
N GLY A 150 28.39 11.68 2.44
CA GLY A 150 29.48 12.66 2.37
C GLY A 150 29.24 13.83 1.41
N PHE A 151 28.01 14.04 0.94
CA PHE A 151 27.63 15.17 0.09
C PHE A 151 26.66 16.11 0.83
N GLY A 152 27.19 16.90 1.77
CA GLY A 152 26.51 18.07 2.35
C GLY A 152 25.26 17.78 3.20
N GLU A 153 24.89 18.79 4.02
CA GLU A 153 23.69 18.74 4.86
C GLU A 153 22.42 18.81 3.99
N VAL A 154 21.59 17.76 4.01
CA VAL A 154 20.29 17.74 3.31
C VAL A 154 19.17 17.96 4.34
N VAL A 155 18.30 18.94 4.06
CA VAL A 155 17.07 19.17 4.82
C VAL A 155 16.04 18.10 4.42
N LEU A 156 15.85 17.08 5.26
CA LEU A 156 14.87 16.03 5.01
C LEU A 156 13.51 16.44 5.57
N ILE A 157 12.57 16.83 4.69
CA ILE A 157 11.16 17.06 5.09
C ILE A 157 10.37 15.74 5.05
N PHE A 158 10.75 14.80 4.19
CA PHE A 158 10.19 13.45 4.16
C PHE A 158 11.24 12.47 3.61
N GLN A 159 11.54 11.40 4.34
CA GLN A 159 12.25 10.27 3.76
C GLN A 159 11.30 9.55 2.78
N PHE A 160 11.63 9.54 1.49
CA PHE A 160 10.87 8.76 0.52
C PHE A 160 11.14 7.27 0.75
N LEU A 161 10.10 6.54 1.18
CA LEU A 161 10.14 5.09 1.26
C LEU A 161 9.59 4.52 -0.04
N SER A 162 10.49 4.02 -0.89
CA SER A 162 10.13 3.33 -2.13
C SER A 162 9.10 2.25 -1.85
N GLY A 163 7.97 2.27 -2.56
CA GLY A 163 6.98 1.22 -2.50
C GLY A 163 7.43 -0.03 -3.26
N LYS A 164 6.62 -1.09 -3.19
CA LYS A 164 6.94 -2.36 -3.86
C LYS A 164 6.85 -2.28 -5.36
N ALA A 165 5.91 -1.51 -5.90
CA ALA A 165 5.78 -1.33 -7.34
C ALA A 165 7.07 -0.75 -7.92
N GLU A 166 7.67 0.20 -7.22
CA GLU A 166 8.91 0.88 -7.59
C GLU A 166 10.14 -0.04 -7.53
N VAL A 167 10.09 -1.12 -6.74
CA VAL A 167 11.15 -2.15 -6.67
C VAL A 167 10.94 -3.27 -7.68
N VAL A 168 9.69 -3.73 -7.86
CA VAL A 168 9.38 -4.90 -8.67
C VAL A 168 9.24 -4.57 -10.16
N LEU A 169 8.60 -3.44 -10.48
CA LEU A 169 8.31 -3.08 -11.87
C LEU A 169 9.57 -2.90 -12.74
N PRO A 170 10.67 -2.26 -12.30
CA PRO A 170 11.86 -2.12 -13.15
C PRO A 170 12.44 -3.47 -13.59
N ASN A 171 12.58 -4.42 -12.67
CA ASN A 171 13.09 -5.77 -12.97
C ASN A 171 12.15 -6.55 -13.88
N LEU A 172 10.84 -6.41 -13.65
CA LEU A 172 9.83 -7.01 -14.52
C LEU A 172 9.91 -6.43 -15.93
N MET A 173 10.01 -5.12 -16.08
CA MET A 173 10.09 -4.45 -17.39
C MET A 173 11.35 -4.85 -18.18
N ALA A 174 12.49 -5.06 -17.51
CA ALA A 174 13.70 -5.62 -18.13
C ALA A 174 13.47 -7.04 -18.66
N THR A 175 12.70 -7.86 -17.93
CA THR A 175 12.37 -9.24 -18.32
C THR A 175 11.34 -9.30 -19.46
N LEU A 176 10.49 -8.29 -19.57
CA LEU A 176 9.48 -8.17 -20.63
C LEU A 176 10.07 -7.65 -21.98
N ASN A 177 11.40 -7.51 -22.10
CA ASN A 177 12.10 -7.04 -23.30
C ASN A 177 11.57 -5.70 -23.84
N CYS A 178 11.28 -4.73 -22.96
CA CYS A 178 10.74 -3.41 -23.35
C CYS A 178 11.77 -2.43 -23.93
N ASP A 179 12.77 -2.93 -24.68
CA ASP A 179 13.77 -2.09 -25.34
C ASP A 179 13.28 -1.63 -26.72
N GLY A 180 12.65 -0.45 -26.78
CA GLY A 180 12.54 0.34 -28.02
C GLY A 180 11.16 0.49 -28.67
N GLY A 181 10.07 -0.01 -28.08
CA GLY A 181 8.69 0.20 -28.56
C GLY A 181 7.89 1.16 -27.67
N LEU A 182 7.05 2.02 -28.27
CA LEU A 182 6.13 2.92 -27.55
C LEU A 182 5.22 2.09 -26.62
N THR A 183 5.51 2.09 -25.32
CA THR A 183 4.76 1.36 -24.30
C THR A 183 3.81 2.34 -23.61
N ALA A 184 2.51 2.21 -23.86
CA ALA A 184 1.51 3.07 -23.21
C ALA A 184 0.90 2.34 -22.00
N GLY A 185 0.96 2.97 -20.82
CA GLY A 185 0.08 2.64 -19.72
C GLY A 185 -1.26 3.35 -19.92
N LEU A 186 -2.25 2.61 -20.42
CA LEU A 186 -3.68 2.96 -20.61
C LEU A 186 -4.18 3.43 -21.99
N ASN A 187 -5.46 3.11 -22.19
CA ASN A 187 -6.33 3.06 -23.37
C ASN A 187 -6.23 4.24 -24.35
N PRO A 188 -5.64 4.05 -25.55
CA PRO A 188 -5.72 5.01 -26.63
C PRO A 188 -6.69 4.53 -27.70
N SER A 189 -7.80 5.24 -27.85
CA SER A 189 -8.47 5.27 -29.14
C SER A 189 -7.53 5.97 -30.13
N ARG A 190 -7.04 5.22 -31.13
CA ARG A 190 -6.31 5.69 -32.34
C ARG A 190 -4.77 5.81 -32.28
N ALA A 191 -4.07 5.03 -31.46
CA ALA A 191 -2.61 4.89 -31.61
C ALA A 191 -2.21 3.52 -32.19
N ALA A 192 -1.24 3.50 -33.10
CA ALA A 192 -0.57 2.31 -33.63
C ALA A 192 0.37 1.70 -32.58
N ILE A 193 -0.17 1.39 -31.41
CA ILE A 193 0.54 0.63 -30.39
C ILE A 193 0.80 -0.75 -30.97
N ARG A 194 2.04 -1.23 -30.78
CA ARG A 194 2.47 -2.60 -31.10
C ARG A 194 2.46 -3.47 -29.86
N ARG A 195 2.92 -2.94 -28.73
CA ARG A 195 2.93 -3.63 -27.43
C ARG A 195 2.20 -2.81 -26.37
N LEU A 196 1.25 -3.44 -25.67
CA LEU A 196 0.49 -2.84 -24.58
C LEU A 196 0.78 -3.60 -23.28
N VAL A 197 1.24 -2.89 -22.25
CA VAL A 197 1.38 -3.43 -20.88
C VAL A 197 0.19 -2.95 -20.05
N TYR A 198 -0.59 -3.88 -19.53
CA TYR A 198 -1.78 -3.63 -18.73
C TYR A 198 -1.59 -4.18 -17.32
N ILE A 199 -1.75 -3.33 -16.30
CA ILE A 199 -1.59 -3.71 -14.89
C ILE A 199 -2.97 -3.59 -14.22
N SER A 200 -3.44 -4.65 -13.57
CA SER A 200 -4.73 -4.67 -12.89
C SER A 200 -4.67 -5.34 -11.52
N ARG A 201 -5.26 -4.66 -10.53
CA ARG A 201 -5.41 -5.14 -9.15
C ARG A 201 -6.52 -6.17 -8.97
N LYS A 202 -7.30 -6.39 -10.03
CA LYS A 202 -8.37 -7.37 -10.06
C LYS A 202 -8.30 -8.20 -11.33
N PRO A 203 -8.11 -9.53 -11.20
CA PRO A 203 -8.21 -10.45 -12.30
C PRO A 203 -9.66 -10.64 -12.79
N ASP A 204 -10.66 -10.16 -12.03
CA ASP A 204 -12.10 -10.32 -12.25
C ASP A 204 -12.83 -8.96 -12.48
N GLY A 205 -14.03 -9.01 -13.08
CA GLY A 205 -14.90 -7.83 -13.23
C GLY A 205 -14.50 -6.86 -14.36
N GLU A 206 -14.42 -5.57 -14.05
CA GLU A 206 -14.23 -4.48 -15.03
C GLU A 206 -12.92 -4.58 -15.83
N ALA A 207 -11.84 -5.05 -15.20
CA ALA A 207 -10.58 -5.31 -15.88
C ALA A 207 -10.74 -6.38 -16.97
N MET A 208 -11.53 -7.42 -16.71
CA MET A 208 -11.86 -8.46 -17.69
C MET A 208 -12.83 -8.00 -18.77
N ARG A 209 -13.69 -7.02 -18.48
CA ARG A 209 -14.53 -6.39 -19.50
C ARG A 209 -13.70 -5.56 -20.46
N ASN A 210 -12.72 -4.80 -19.95
CA ASN A 210 -11.76 -4.07 -20.76
C ASN A 210 -10.88 -5.02 -21.59
N PHE A 211 -10.45 -6.14 -20.99
CA PHE A 211 -9.77 -7.23 -21.68
C PHE A 211 -10.58 -7.75 -22.87
N ARG A 212 -11.84 -8.15 -22.65
CA ARG A 212 -12.71 -8.65 -23.73
C ARG A 212 -12.96 -7.57 -24.78
N GLY A 213 -13.14 -6.31 -24.37
CA GLY A 213 -13.28 -5.18 -25.29
C GLY A 213 -12.07 -5.00 -26.19
N LEU A 214 -10.85 -5.08 -25.62
CA LEU A 214 -9.60 -5.08 -26.37
C LEU A 214 -9.54 -6.29 -27.32
N CYS A 215 -9.85 -7.49 -26.83
CA CYS A 215 -9.75 -8.71 -27.63
C CYS A 215 -10.80 -8.87 -28.73
N CYS A 216 -11.97 -8.25 -28.58
CA CYS A 216 -13.07 -8.35 -29.53
C CYS A 216 -13.14 -7.22 -30.57
N SER A 217 -12.41 -6.11 -30.38
CA SER A 217 -12.46 -4.93 -31.26
C SER A 217 -11.14 -4.56 -31.95
N SER A 218 -10.05 -5.30 -31.68
CA SER A 218 -8.70 -5.01 -32.21
C SER A 218 -7.97 -6.30 -32.65
N ASP A 219 -6.83 -6.17 -33.34
CA ASP A 219 -5.99 -7.32 -33.77
C ASP A 219 -5.43 -8.16 -32.60
N TYR A 220 -5.51 -7.65 -31.37
CA TYR A 220 -4.97 -8.27 -30.17
C TYR A 220 -5.90 -9.38 -29.65
N LYS A 221 -5.67 -10.66 -29.94
CA LYS A 221 -6.60 -11.73 -29.56
C LYS A 221 -6.44 -12.27 -28.12
N THR A 222 -5.22 -12.30 -27.61
CA THR A 222 -4.86 -12.85 -26.30
C THR A 222 -3.56 -12.23 -25.79
N PRO A 223 -3.35 -12.09 -24.47
CA PRO A 223 -2.10 -11.58 -23.94
C PRO A 223 -1.00 -12.59 -24.22
N THR A 224 0.15 -12.13 -24.70
CA THR A 224 1.32 -12.97 -24.91
C THR A 224 2.03 -13.29 -23.60
N ILE A 225 1.88 -12.41 -22.60
CA ILE A 225 2.45 -12.58 -21.26
C ILE A 225 1.37 -12.24 -20.22
N ALA A 226 1.28 -13.06 -19.18
CA ALA A 226 0.47 -12.80 -17.99
C ALA A 226 1.24 -13.21 -16.74
N VAL A 227 1.61 -12.22 -15.93
CA VAL A 227 2.44 -12.42 -14.73
C VAL A 227 1.68 -11.89 -13.51
N PRO A 228 1.27 -12.76 -12.58
CA PRO A 228 0.78 -12.32 -11.29
C PRO A 228 1.95 -11.81 -10.43
N VAL A 229 1.73 -10.71 -9.72
CA VAL A 229 2.71 -10.02 -8.88
C VAL A 229 2.09 -9.77 -7.50
N ASP A 230 2.74 -10.30 -6.47
CA ASP A 230 2.33 -10.06 -5.09
C ASP A 230 2.93 -8.74 -4.55
N LEU A 231 2.13 -7.68 -4.64
CA LEU A 231 2.42 -6.40 -3.98
C LEU A 231 1.82 -6.31 -2.56
N PHE A 232 0.97 -7.25 -2.15
CA PHE A 232 0.22 -7.15 -0.89
C PHE A 232 0.22 -8.48 -0.10
N PRO A 233 1.39 -8.95 0.37
CA PRO A 233 1.51 -10.07 1.29
C PRO A 233 0.57 -9.93 2.48
N HIS A 234 0.14 -11.07 2.99
CA HIS A 234 -0.88 -11.23 4.02
C HIS A 234 -2.29 -10.84 3.56
N THR A 235 -2.51 -10.58 2.28
CA THR A 235 -3.83 -10.28 1.71
C THR A 235 -4.13 -11.17 0.50
N PRO A 236 -5.40 -11.40 0.15
CA PRO A 236 -5.77 -12.11 -1.08
C PRO A 236 -5.70 -11.21 -2.33
N HIS A 237 -4.94 -10.11 -2.28
CA HIS A 237 -4.80 -9.19 -3.41
C HIS A 237 -3.56 -9.53 -4.23
N CYS A 238 -3.72 -9.61 -5.55
CA CYS A 238 -2.65 -9.79 -6.51
C CYS A 238 -2.80 -8.74 -7.61
N GLU A 239 -1.70 -8.15 -8.04
CA GLU A 239 -1.67 -7.36 -9.28
C GLU A 239 -1.34 -8.30 -10.43
N LEU A 240 -2.00 -8.14 -11.57
CA LEU A 240 -1.75 -8.91 -12.78
C LEU A 240 -1.16 -7.99 -13.84
N VAL A 241 0.04 -8.34 -14.32
CA VAL A 241 0.70 -7.67 -15.43
C VAL A 241 0.49 -8.47 -16.70
N LEU A 242 -0.19 -7.87 -17.67
CA LEU A 242 -0.52 -8.46 -18.95
C LEU A 242 0.24 -7.72 -20.06
N VAL A 243 0.78 -8.46 -21.02
CA VAL A 243 1.37 -7.89 -22.24
C VAL A 243 0.57 -8.36 -23.44
N PHE A 244 0.16 -7.42 -24.29
CA PHE A 244 -0.47 -7.70 -25.57
C PHE A 244 0.45 -7.24 -26.69
N GLU A 245 0.58 -8.07 -27.71
CA GLU A 245 1.36 -7.79 -28.92
C GLU A 245 0.49 -7.96 -30.16
N ARG A 246 0.77 -7.13 -31.15
CA ARG A 246 0.02 -7.01 -32.40
C ARG A 246 0.72 -7.74 -33.53
#